data_AF-A0A6J1MH87-F1
#
_entry.id   AF-A0A6J1MH87-F1
#
_cell.length_a   1.000
_cell.length_b   1.000
_cell.length_c   1.000
_cell.angle_alpha   90.00
_cell.angle_beta   90.00
_cell.angle_gamma   90.00
#
_symmetry.space_group_name_H-M   'P 1'
#
loop_
_entity.id
_entity.type
_entity.pdbx_description
1 polymer ?
#
loop_
_entity_poly.entity_id
_entity_poly.type
_entity_poly.pdbx_seq_one_letter_code
_entity_poly.pdbx_strand_id
1 'polypeptide(L)'
;MVYDMAHLAPGPPQSISLSRYYMDQDDDLAAGNNNANISNGHGHGHAASEDYAASTTLDIDQRYQARIACETAAQPALPGPPPTPAPRRRTTPITHLDPSELVGLSREERRRRRRATLKYRTAHATRERIRVEAFNVSFAELRKLLPTLPPDKKLSKIEILKLAICYIAYLNHVLETP
;
A
#
# COMPACT_ATOMS: atom_id res chain seq x y z
N MET A 1 35.14 -32.51 15.43
CA MET A 1 33.67 -32.63 15.49
C MET A 1 33.14 -32.37 14.10
N VAL A 2 32.77 -33.43 13.38
CA VAL A 2 32.23 -33.32 12.02
C VAL A 2 30.75 -33.05 12.19
N TYR A 3 30.27 -31.89 11.75
CA TYR A 3 28.84 -31.60 11.77
C TYR A 3 28.18 -32.36 10.62
N ASP A 4 27.38 -33.35 10.98
CA ASP A 4 26.49 -34.05 10.08
C ASP A 4 25.42 -33.06 9.58
N MET A 5 25.45 -32.76 8.28
CA MET A 5 24.56 -31.83 7.60
C MET A 5 23.33 -32.52 6.99
N ALA A 6 23.11 -33.81 7.26
CA ALA A 6 22.04 -34.61 6.64
C ALA A 6 20.61 -34.27 7.10
N HIS A 7 20.41 -33.26 7.96
CA HIS A 7 19.08 -32.92 8.50
C HIS A 7 18.51 -31.56 8.08
N LEU A 8 19.20 -30.78 7.24
CA LEU A 8 18.59 -29.59 6.64
C LEU A 8 17.97 -29.94 5.29
N ALA A 9 16.87 -30.70 5.34
CA ALA A 9 15.97 -30.79 4.20
C ALA A 9 15.43 -29.36 3.94
N PRO A 10 15.59 -28.79 2.74
CA PRO A 10 14.90 -27.55 2.40
C PRO A 10 13.40 -27.84 2.46
N GLY A 11 12.72 -27.19 3.41
CA GLY A 11 11.26 -27.27 3.49
C GLY A 11 10.65 -26.92 2.13
N PRO A 12 9.53 -27.55 1.75
CA PRO A 12 8.96 -27.38 0.43
C PRO A 12 8.75 -25.89 0.13
N PRO A 13 9.00 -25.44 -1.12
CA PRO A 13 8.71 -24.07 -1.50
C PRO A 13 7.26 -23.78 -1.13
N GLN A 14 7.03 -22.70 -0.37
CA GLN A 14 5.70 -22.21 -0.03
C GLN A 14 5.04 -21.71 -1.33
N SER A 15 4.62 -22.64 -2.19
CA SER A 15 3.86 -22.32 -3.39
C SER A 15 2.52 -21.80 -2.90
N ILE A 16 2.28 -20.51 -3.11
CA ILE A 16 1.04 -19.87 -2.73
C ILE A 16 -0.04 -20.43 -3.67
N SER A 17 -0.75 -21.47 -3.23
CA SER A 17 -1.91 -21.95 -3.97
C SER A 17 -2.97 -20.85 -3.96
N LEU A 18 -3.15 -20.21 -5.12
CA LEU A 18 -4.19 -19.21 -5.37
C LEU A 18 -5.60 -19.77 -5.13
N SER A 19 -5.77 -21.10 -5.14
CA SER A 19 -7.04 -21.77 -4.87
C SER A 19 -7.55 -21.58 -3.44
N ARG A 20 -6.68 -21.25 -2.46
CA ARG A 20 -7.16 -20.87 -1.10
C ARG A 20 -7.73 -19.44 -1.05
N TYR A 21 -7.52 -18.64 -2.09
CA TYR A 21 -7.83 -17.19 -2.12
C TYR A 21 -8.99 -16.79 -3.04
N TYR A 22 -9.58 -17.72 -3.78
CA TYR A 22 -10.89 -17.54 -4.40
C TYR A 22 -11.93 -18.21 -3.50
N MET A 23 -12.70 -17.41 -2.76
CA MET A 23 -13.97 -17.88 -2.21
C MET A 23 -14.87 -18.18 -3.39
N ASP A 24 -15.33 -19.43 -3.51
CA ASP A 24 -16.33 -19.85 -4.49
C ASP A 24 -17.49 -18.84 -4.49
N GLN A 25 -17.63 -18.16 -5.62
CA GLN A 25 -18.78 -17.31 -5.93
C GLN A 25 -19.81 -18.21 -6.57
N ASP A 26 -20.62 -18.89 -5.75
CA ASP A 26 -21.83 -19.52 -6.25
C ASP A 26 -22.95 -18.46 -6.37
N ASP A 27 -23.61 -18.53 -7.52
CA ASP A 27 -24.49 -17.56 -8.19
C ASP A 27 -25.70 -17.07 -7.38
N ASP A 28 -26.13 -15.81 -7.61
CA ASP A 28 -27.42 -15.58 -8.30
C ASP A 28 -27.80 -14.10 -8.54
N LEU A 29 -28.40 -13.90 -9.73
CA LEU A 29 -29.22 -12.78 -10.23
C LEU A 29 -28.54 -11.60 -10.97
N ALA A 30 -28.54 -11.80 -12.29
CA ALA A 30 -28.34 -10.88 -13.39
C ALA A 30 -29.18 -9.59 -13.36
N ALA A 31 -28.61 -8.51 -13.91
CA ALA A 31 -29.35 -7.50 -14.66
C ALA A 31 -28.42 -6.67 -15.56
N GLY A 32 -28.61 -6.78 -16.88
CA GLY A 32 -28.48 -5.65 -17.80
C GLY A 32 -27.13 -5.45 -18.49
N ASN A 33 -26.95 -6.16 -19.60
CA ASN A 33 -26.08 -5.75 -20.70
C ASN A 33 -26.47 -4.35 -21.21
N ASN A 34 -25.50 -3.44 -21.36
CA ASN A 34 -25.60 -2.31 -22.27
C ASN A 34 -24.21 -2.04 -22.85
N ASN A 35 -24.05 -2.49 -24.09
CA ASN A 35 -23.02 -2.07 -25.02
C ASN A 35 -23.10 -0.54 -25.21
N ALA A 36 -22.01 0.17 -24.92
CA ALA A 36 -21.80 1.55 -25.34
C ALA A 36 -20.35 1.74 -25.80
N ASN A 37 -20.17 1.44 -27.09
CA ASN A 37 -19.39 2.19 -28.07
C ASN A 37 -17.96 2.62 -27.70
N ILE A 38 -17.00 1.89 -28.25
CA ILE A 38 -15.61 2.33 -28.44
C ILE A 38 -15.61 3.43 -29.49
N SER A 39 -15.43 4.68 -29.07
CA SER A 39 -14.98 5.76 -29.97
C SER A 39 -13.50 6.04 -29.69
N ASN A 40 -12.66 5.69 -30.65
CA ASN A 40 -11.27 6.14 -30.76
C ASN A 40 -11.18 7.67 -30.73
N GLY A 41 -10.18 8.20 -30.03
CA GLY A 41 -9.88 9.62 -30.03
C GLY A 41 -8.49 9.97 -29.51
N HIS A 42 -7.54 10.02 -30.45
CA HIS A 42 -6.35 10.87 -30.52
C HIS A 42 -5.24 10.69 -29.48
N GLY A 43 -4.12 10.16 -29.97
CA GLY A 43 -2.85 10.19 -29.28
C GLY A 43 -2.30 11.61 -29.14
N HIS A 44 -1.66 11.85 -27.99
CA HIS A 44 -0.58 12.80 -27.87
C HIS A 44 0.49 12.13 -27.03
N GLY A 45 1.60 11.74 -27.69
CA GLY A 45 2.85 11.54 -26.98
C GLY A 45 3.27 12.87 -26.38
N HIS A 46 3.60 12.88 -25.09
CA HIS A 46 4.29 13.99 -24.47
C HIS A 46 5.39 13.47 -23.55
N ALA A 47 6.54 14.10 -23.72
CA ALA A 47 7.83 13.82 -23.14
C ALA A 47 7.79 13.57 -21.62
N ALA A 48 8.71 12.71 -21.18
CA ALA A 48 9.07 12.56 -19.77
C ALA A 48 9.44 13.94 -19.20
N SER A 49 8.62 14.46 -18.29
CA SER A 49 8.79 15.79 -17.71
C SER A 49 9.60 15.73 -16.42
N GLU A 50 10.74 16.43 -16.44
CA GLU A 50 11.62 16.72 -15.30
C GLU A 50 10.88 17.50 -14.17
N ASP A 51 9.70 18.04 -14.47
CA ASP A 51 8.85 18.82 -13.57
C ASP A 51 8.22 18.01 -12.43
N TYR A 52 8.04 16.69 -12.59
CA TYR A 52 7.41 15.88 -11.54
C TYR A 52 8.30 15.80 -10.29
N ALA A 53 9.62 15.68 -10.47
CA ALA A 53 10.56 15.63 -9.38
C ALA A 53 10.61 16.97 -8.62
N ALA A 54 10.68 18.08 -9.35
CA ALA A 54 10.75 19.43 -8.78
C ALA A 54 9.45 19.82 -8.03
N SER A 55 8.29 19.45 -8.57
CA SER A 55 6.98 19.70 -7.92
C SER A 55 6.85 18.94 -6.61
N THR A 56 7.34 17.69 -6.56
CA THR A 56 7.27 16.87 -5.34
C THR A 56 8.24 17.37 -4.27
N THR A 57 9.45 17.82 -4.65
CA THR A 57 10.43 18.39 -3.71
C THR A 57 9.96 19.70 -3.09
N LEU A 58 9.33 20.58 -3.87
CA LEU A 58 8.78 21.85 -3.38
C LEU A 58 7.67 21.65 -2.34
N ASP A 59 6.77 20.68 -2.58
CA ASP A 59 5.69 20.35 -1.63
C ASP A 59 6.22 19.74 -0.32
N ILE A 60 7.33 18.99 -0.38
CA ILE A 60 7.99 18.42 0.81
C ILE A 60 8.63 19.53 1.65
N ASP A 61 9.40 20.42 1.02
CA ASP A 61 10.06 21.53 1.73
C ASP A 61 9.05 22.49 2.34
N GLN A 62 7.96 22.78 1.62
CA GLN A 62 6.90 23.64 2.13
C GLN A 62 6.19 23.04 3.35
N ARG A 63 5.96 21.72 3.36
CA ARG A 63 5.41 21.00 4.52
C ARG A 63 6.38 20.97 5.70
N TYR A 64 7.67 20.82 5.44
CA TYR A 64 8.71 20.86 6.48
C TYR A 64 8.78 22.23 7.13
N GLN A 65 8.86 23.29 6.31
CA GLN A 65 8.89 24.68 6.79
C GLN A 65 7.63 25.06 7.56
N ALA A 66 6.44 24.64 7.10
CA ALA A 66 5.19 24.86 7.82
C ALA A 66 5.20 24.23 9.22
N ARG A 67 5.83 23.06 9.38
CA ARG A 67 5.99 22.39 10.68
C ARG A 67 6.85 23.19 11.65
N ILE A 68 8.01 23.66 11.19
CA ILE A 68 8.96 24.45 11.99
C ILE A 68 8.37 25.81 12.38
N ALA A 69 7.61 26.44 11.47
CA ALA A 69 6.94 27.72 11.74
C ALA A 69 5.89 27.60 12.86
N CYS A 70 5.12 26.50 12.90
CA CYS A 70 4.18 26.23 13.99
C CYS A 70 4.86 25.98 15.35
N GLU A 71 6.12 25.55 15.35
CA GLU A 71 6.88 25.22 16.56
C GLU A 71 7.55 26.46 17.17
N THR A 72 7.79 27.51 16.37
CA THR A 72 8.56 28.70 16.77
C THR A 72 7.68 29.91 17.11
N ALA A 73 6.39 29.90 16.76
CA ALA A 73 5.45 30.96 17.14
C ALA A 73 4.99 30.76 18.59
N ALA A 74 5.18 31.79 19.44
CA ALA A 74 4.56 31.84 20.76
C ALA A 74 3.04 31.65 20.61
N GLN A 75 2.53 30.50 21.07
CA GLN A 75 1.12 30.16 20.91
C GLN A 75 0.27 31.18 21.68
N PRO A 76 -0.64 31.93 21.03
CA PRO A 76 -1.66 32.66 21.76
C PRO A 76 -2.47 31.63 22.57
N ALA A 77 -2.82 31.98 23.82
CA ALA A 77 -3.51 31.09 24.74
C ALA A 77 -4.66 30.35 24.04
N LEU A 78 -4.51 29.03 23.90
CA LEU A 78 -5.47 28.19 23.20
C LEU A 78 -6.85 28.31 23.88
N PRO A 79 -7.96 28.44 23.13
CA PRO A 79 -9.28 28.29 23.71
C PRO A 79 -9.35 26.92 24.40
N GLY A 80 -9.97 26.89 25.58
CA GLY A 80 -10.08 25.68 26.39
C GLY A 80 -10.58 24.49 25.57
N PRO A 81 -10.19 23.25 25.94
CA PRO A 81 -10.51 22.06 25.16
C PRO A 81 -12.02 22.03 24.88
N PRO A 82 -12.44 21.74 23.63
CA PRO A 82 -13.85 21.60 23.32
C PRO A 82 -14.47 20.58 24.28
N PRO A 83 -15.75 20.74 24.68
CA PRO A 83 -16.42 19.78 25.52
C PRO A 83 -16.23 18.39 24.89
N THR A 84 -15.81 17.43 25.71
CA THR A 84 -15.56 16.06 25.28
C THR A 84 -16.81 15.59 24.53
N PRO A 85 -16.72 15.25 23.23
CA PRO A 85 -17.88 14.74 22.52
C PRO A 85 -18.36 13.51 23.28
N ALA A 86 -19.67 13.47 23.57
CA ALA A 86 -20.30 12.36 24.27
C ALA A 86 -19.78 11.04 23.67
N PRO A 87 -19.50 10.01 24.50
CA PRO A 87 -18.91 8.76 24.03
C PRO A 87 -19.71 8.27 22.84
N ARG A 88 -19.07 8.29 21.66
CA ARG A 88 -19.70 7.95 20.38
C ARG A 88 -20.24 6.55 20.56
N ARG A 89 -21.57 6.43 20.71
CA ARG A 89 -22.28 5.16 20.93
C ARG A 89 -21.64 4.15 19.98
N ARG A 90 -20.98 3.13 20.55
CA ARG A 90 -20.19 2.16 19.80
C ARG A 90 -21.16 1.47 18.85
N THR A 91 -21.30 2.03 17.65
CA THR A 91 -22.20 1.49 16.62
C THR A 91 -21.60 0.15 16.28
N THR A 92 -22.35 -0.91 16.57
CA THR A 92 -21.96 -2.26 16.20
C THR A 92 -21.69 -2.22 14.70
N PRO A 93 -20.51 -2.69 14.24
CA PRO A 93 -20.23 -2.70 12.81
C PRO A 93 -21.33 -3.52 12.13
N ILE A 94 -21.85 -3.04 11.00
CA ILE A 94 -22.87 -3.75 10.23
C ILE A 94 -22.26 -5.09 9.80
N THR A 95 -22.64 -6.16 10.49
CA THR A 95 -22.12 -7.52 10.27
C THR A 95 -22.71 -8.09 8.99
N HIS A 96 -24.01 -7.92 8.81
CA HIS A 96 -24.79 -8.39 7.67
C HIS A 96 -25.67 -7.24 7.13
N LEU A 97 -25.71 -7.06 5.81
CA LEU A 97 -26.68 -6.18 5.15
C LEU A 97 -27.84 -7.01 4.64
N ASP A 98 -29.04 -6.70 5.08
CA ASP A 98 -30.25 -7.29 4.52
C ASP A 98 -30.54 -6.67 3.14
N PRO A 99 -30.72 -7.47 2.07
CA PRO A 99 -31.04 -6.95 0.73
C PRO A 99 -32.27 -6.04 0.70
N SER A 100 -33.25 -6.29 1.58
CA SER A 100 -34.48 -5.51 1.67
C SER A 100 -34.23 -4.05 2.06
N GLU A 101 -33.19 -3.79 2.86
CA GLU A 101 -32.79 -2.43 3.26
C GLU A 101 -32.14 -1.63 2.12
N LEU A 102 -31.80 -2.28 1.00
CA LEU A 102 -31.14 -1.65 -0.15
C LEU A 102 -32.12 -1.24 -1.25
N VAL A 103 -33.41 -1.58 -1.10
CA VAL A 103 -34.50 -1.23 -2.02
C VAL A 103 -34.86 0.24 -1.86
N GLY A 104 -35.11 0.96 -2.95
CA GLY A 104 -35.42 2.40 -2.94
C GLY A 104 -34.23 3.33 -2.68
N LEU A 105 -33.06 2.79 -2.28
CA LEU A 105 -31.84 3.57 -2.12
C LEU A 105 -31.21 3.92 -3.48
N SER A 106 -30.65 5.13 -3.56
CA SER A 106 -29.76 5.52 -4.65
C SER A 106 -28.59 4.55 -4.78
N ARG A 107 -28.05 4.42 -6.00
CA ARG A 107 -26.86 3.61 -6.30
C ARG A 107 -25.68 3.94 -5.38
N GLU A 108 -25.48 5.23 -5.10
CA GLU A 108 -24.39 5.68 -4.22
C GLU A 108 -24.63 5.28 -2.76
N GLU A 109 -25.87 5.41 -2.27
CA GLU A 109 -26.22 5.01 -0.91
C GLU A 109 -26.06 3.49 -0.71
N ARG A 110 -26.44 2.70 -1.71
CA ARG A 110 -26.20 1.25 -1.72
C ARG A 110 -24.71 0.91 -1.66
N ARG A 111 -23.85 1.64 -2.38
CA ARG A 111 -22.39 1.47 -2.36
C ARG A 111 -21.82 1.84 -0.99
N ARG A 112 -22.29 2.95 -0.40
CA ARG A 112 -21.90 3.41 0.93
C ARG A 112 -22.24 2.36 2.00
N ARG A 113 -23.46 1.83 2.02
CA ARG A 113 -23.87 0.78 2.95
C ARG A 113 -23.02 -0.48 2.81
N ARG A 114 -22.79 -0.96 1.58
CA ARG A 114 -21.90 -2.12 1.34
C ARG A 114 -20.50 -1.92 1.90
N ARG A 115 -19.90 -0.74 1.67
CA ARG A 115 -18.56 -0.40 2.18
C ARG A 115 -18.49 -0.30 3.71
N ALA A 116 -19.61 0.02 4.36
CA ALA A 116 -19.69 0.09 5.81
C ALA A 116 -19.72 -1.30 6.49
N THR A 117 -20.00 -2.37 5.73
CA THR A 117 -20.06 -3.73 6.29
C THR A 117 -18.72 -4.23 6.79
N LEU A 118 -18.78 -5.04 7.85
CA LEU A 118 -17.60 -5.73 8.37
C LEU A 118 -17.00 -6.65 7.31
N LYS A 119 -17.82 -7.37 6.53
CA LYS A 119 -17.36 -8.23 5.42
C LYS A 119 -16.54 -7.46 4.39
N TYR A 120 -17.02 -6.32 3.91
CA TYR A 120 -16.28 -5.51 2.94
C TYR A 120 -14.98 -4.95 3.54
N ARG A 121 -15.05 -4.40 4.76
CA ARG A 121 -13.90 -3.79 5.43
C ARG A 121 -12.80 -4.81 5.71
N THR A 122 -13.15 -5.99 6.22
CA THR A 122 -12.21 -7.08 6.49
C THR A 122 -11.58 -7.61 5.21
N ALA A 123 -12.38 -7.87 4.16
CA ALA A 123 -11.86 -8.29 2.87
C ALA A 123 -10.90 -7.25 2.26
N HIS A 124 -11.24 -5.95 2.35
CA HIS A 124 -10.35 -4.89 1.89
C HIS A 124 -9.06 -4.80 2.70
N ALA A 125 -9.14 -4.87 4.03
CA ALA A 125 -7.97 -4.86 4.90
C ALA A 125 -7.04 -6.05 4.63
N THR A 126 -7.61 -7.24 4.39
CA THR A 126 -6.84 -8.43 4.03
C THR A 126 -6.12 -8.25 2.69
N ARG A 127 -6.81 -7.76 1.65
CA ARG A 127 -6.18 -7.46 0.35
C ARG A 127 -5.03 -6.48 0.48
N GLU A 128 -5.21 -5.42 1.26
CA GLU A 128 -4.16 -4.42 1.46
C GLU A 128 -2.97 -4.99 2.24
N ARG A 129 -3.21 -5.82 3.26
CA ARG A 129 -2.15 -6.53 3.97
C ARG A 129 -1.32 -7.39 3.03
N ILE A 130 -1.97 -8.17 2.16
CA ILE A 130 -1.29 -9.03 1.17
C ILE A 130 -0.47 -8.18 0.20
N ARG A 131 -1.02 -7.07 -0.30
CA ARG A 131 -0.31 -6.16 -1.19
C ARG A 131 0.98 -5.62 -0.55
N VAL A 132 0.89 -5.20 0.72
CA VAL A 132 2.03 -4.68 1.48
C VAL A 132 3.04 -5.79 1.81
N GLU A 133 2.58 -7.01 2.09
CA GLU A 133 3.43 -8.17 2.33
C GLU A 133 4.24 -8.53 1.08
N ALA A 134 3.60 -8.62 -0.09
CA ALA A 134 4.28 -8.86 -1.36
C ALA A 134 5.34 -7.78 -1.67
N PHE A 135 5.02 -6.52 -1.39
CA PHE A 135 5.98 -5.42 -1.49
C PHE A 135 7.16 -5.60 -0.53
N ASN A 136 6.90 -5.98 0.73
CA ASN A 136 7.96 -6.18 1.73
C ASN A 136 8.86 -7.38 1.40
N VAL A 137 8.31 -8.46 0.82
CA VAL A 137 9.10 -9.59 0.32
C VAL A 137 10.07 -9.13 -0.76
N SER A 138 9.59 -8.32 -1.71
CA SER A 138 10.44 -7.75 -2.77
C SER A 138 11.58 -6.88 -2.20
N PHE A 139 11.30 -6.11 -1.15
CA PHE A 139 12.32 -5.33 -0.42
C PHE A 139 13.34 -6.21 0.31
N ALA A 140 12.90 -7.34 0.87
CA ALA A 140 13.79 -8.30 1.52
C ALA A 140 14.71 -9.00 0.51
N GLU A 141 14.19 -9.36 -0.67
CA GLU A 141 15.02 -9.91 -1.75
C GLU A 141 16.06 -8.90 -2.24
N LEU A 142 15.68 -7.64 -2.45
CA LEU A 142 16.63 -6.59 -2.79
C LEU A 142 17.72 -6.45 -1.72
N ARG A 143 17.36 -6.46 -0.43
CA ARG A 143 18.31 -6.33 0.68
C ARG A 143 19.39 -7.42 0.67
N LYS A 144 19.07 -8.65 0.24
CA LYS A 144 20.05 -9.76 0.19
C LYS A 144 21.17 -9.52 -0.82
N LEU A 145 20.90 -8.74 -1.86
CA LEU A 145 21.87 -8.41 -2.91
C LEU A 145 22.81 -7.25 -2.52
N LEU A 146 22.49 -6.51 -1.46
CA LEU A 146 23.22 -5.32 -1.09
C LEU A 146 24.40 -5.62 -0.15
N PRO A 147 25.60 -5.11 -0.43
CA PRO A 147 26.77 -5.32 0.42
C PRO A 147 26.65 -4.50 1.71
N THR A 148 26.79 -5.15 2.87
CA THR A 148 26.81 -4.48 4.18
C THR A 148 27.84 -5.08 5.14
N LEU A 149 28.42 -4.24 5.99
CA LEU A 149 29.22 -4.65 7.15
C LEU A 149 28.50 -4.20 8.44
N PRO A 150 28.11 -5.11 9.34
CA PRO A 150 28.08 -6.57 9.19
C PRO A 150 27.01 -7.05 8.17
N PRO A 151 27.05 -8.31 7.67
CA PRO A 151 26.12 -8.82 6.67
C PRO A 151 24.64 -8.76 7.09
N ASP A 152 24.37 -8.88 8.39
CA ASP A 152 23.05 -8.86 9.02
C ASP A 152 22.58 -7.46 9.44
N LYS A 153 23.29 -6.40 9.03
CA LYS A 153 22.89 -5.00 9.32
C LYS A 153 21.44 -4.76 8.88
N LYS A 154 20.58 -4.38 9.83
CA LYS A 154 19.21 -3.97 9.51
C LYS A 154 19.24 -2.63 8.77
N LEU A 155 18.66 -2.60 7.57
CA LEU A 155 18.52 -1.38 6.77
C LEU A 155 17.04 -0.97 6.71
N SER A 156 16.79 0.32 6.82
CA SER A 156 15.50 0.92 6.51
C SER A 156 15.21 0.88 5.01
N LYS A 157 13.94 1.07 4.61
CA LYS A 157 13.55 1.09 3.19
C LYS A 157 14.31 2.14 2.38
N ILE A 158 14.54 3.32 2.96
CA ILE A 158 15.28 4.38 2.28
C ILE A 158 16.77 4.04 2.12
N GLU A 159 17.38 3.41 3.12
CA GLU A 159 18.77 2.97 3.03
C GLU A 159 18.94 1.87 1.97
N ILE A 160 18.01 0.92 1.90
CA ILE A 160 18.00 -0.12 0.86
C ILE A 160 17.99 0.51 -0.54
N LEU A 161 17.10 1.49 -0.77
CA LEU A 161 17.02 2.16 -2.07
C LEU A 161 18.29 2.95 -2.41
N LYS A 162 18.82 3.74 -1.46
CA LYS A 162 20.05 4.52 -1.67
C LYS A 162 21.23 3.60 -1.96
N LEU A 163 21.39 2.54 -1.17
CA LEU A 163 22.49 1.60 -1.31
C LEU A 163 22.39 0.81 -2.62
N ALA A 164 21.19 0.43 -3.06
CA ALA A 164 20.99 -0.19 -4.37
C ALA A 164 21.44 0.71 -5.53
N ILE A 165 21.07 1.99 -5.50
CA ILE A 165 21.50 2.97 -6.50
C ILE A 165 23.03 3.10 -6.52
N CYS A 166 23.65 3.29 -5.35
CA CYS A 166 25.10 3.38 -5.23
C CYS A 166 25.80 2.10 -5.69
N TYR A 167 25.23 0.92 -5.40
CA TYR A 167 25.84 -0.35 -5.75
C TYR A 167 25.78 -0.63 -7.25
N ILE A 168 24.66 -0.32 -7.92
CA ILE A 168 24.57 -0.39 -9.39
C ILE A 168 25.61 0.53 -10.03
N ALA A 169 25.71 1.78 -9.57
CA ALA A 169 26.71 2.73 -10.08
C ALA A 169 28.16 2.24 -9.86
N TYR A 170 28.45 1.66 -8.70
CA TYR A 170 29.75 1.08 -8.40
C TYR A 170 30.10 -0.08 -9.34
N LEU A 171 29.17 -1.03 -9.54
CA LEU A 171 29.39 -2.16 -10.43
C LEU A 171 29.61 -1.70 -11.88
N ASN A 172 28.86 -0.72 -12.37
CA ASN A 172 29.09 -0.14 -13.70
C ASN A 172 30.48 0.48 -13.82
N HIS A 173 30.93 1.24 -12.81
CA HIS A 173 32.28 1.82 -12.82
C HIS A 173 33.37 0.74 -12.88
N VAL A 174 33.23 -0.33 -12.08
CA VAL A 174 34.18 -1.47 -12.08
C VAL A 174 34.24 -2.17 -13.44
N LEU A 175 33.11 -2.27 -14.15
CA LEU A 175 33.05 -2.88 -15.48
C LEU A 175 33.63 -1.97 -16.59
N GLU A 176 33.60 -0.65 -16.40
CA GLU A 176 34.12 0.33 -17.35
C GLU A 176 35.62 0.61 -17.16
N THR A 177 36.17 0.35 -15.97
CA THR A 177 37.61 0.45 -15.73
C THR A 177 38.35 -0.76 -16.34
N PRO A 178 39.26 -0.54 -17.31
CA PRO A 178 39.99 -1.60 -18.00
C PRO A 178 41.02 -2.32 -17.12
#